data_AF-A0AAV6U0J9-F1
#
_entry.id   AF-A0AAV6U0J9-F1
#
_cell.length_a   1.000
_cell.length_b   1.000
_cell.length_c   1.000
_cell.angle_alpha   90.00
_cell.angle_beta   90.00
_cell.angle_gamma   90.00
#
_symmetry.space_group_name_H-M   'P 1'
#
loop_
_entity.id
_entity.type
_entity.pdbx_description
1 polymer ?
#
loop_
_entity_poly.entity_id
_entity_poly.type
_entity_poly.pdbx_seq_one_letter_code
_entity_poly.pdbx_strand_id
1 'polypeptide(L)'
;MASLLRDCEEFAVPYLDDVAIFSNTWEDHVKHLEEIFVKMKTAKLHLKPSKCQFAREHVKYLGHIVGQSQRKPGELKIQAVKEFPRPQNKTQIRSFLGLAGYYRRYIPDFSVIAAPLTDLLKGKDVKSSVNWTSTCEDAFEELKKRLSERPVLYSPDFTASFIIQSDASNFGIGVVLSQINQDSEEHPIMPLRLPFGLKNAPYDFSRLMASFLRDCEEFAVPYLDDVAIFSNTWEDHVKHLEEIFVKMKTAKLHLKPSKCQFAREHVKYLGHIVGQGQRKPGELKIQAVKEFPRPQNKTQIRSFLGLAGYYRRYIPDFSRASALGLLLLDHQQAFFQTGTRLLNHPT
;
A
#
# COMPACT_ATOMS: atom_id res chain seq x y z
N MET A 1 3.04 -11.79 16.68
CA MET A 1 1.87 -12.64 16.35
C MET A 1 2.06 -13.40 15.05
N ALA A 2 2.29 -12.73 13.90
CA ALA A 2 2.53 -13.42 12.62
C ALA A 2 3.71 -14.40 12.63
N SER A 3 4.83 -14.08 13.30
CA SER A 3 5.95 -15.01 13.47
C SER A 3 5.66 -16.19 14.41
N LEU A 4 4.71 -16.02 15.34
CA LEU A 4 4.34 -17.05 16.32
C LEU A 4 3.38 -18.09 15.72
N LEU A 5 2.55 -17.66 14.77
CA LEU A 5 1.49 -18.47 14.16
C LEU A 5 1.82 -18.89 12.72
N ARG A 6 3.10 -18.85 12.34
CA ARG A 6 3.55 -19.17 10.97
C ARG A 6 3.17 -20.60 10.56
N ASP A 7 3.22 -21.55 11.49
CA ASP A 7 2.85 -22.95 11.21
C ASP A 7 1.32 -23.19 11.28
N CYS A 8 0.53 -22.16 11.59
CA CYS A 8 -0.92 -22.23 11.69
C CYS A 8 -1.63 -21.39 10.61
N GLU A 9 -0.91 -20.95 9.57
CA GLU A 9 -1.46 -20.08 8.52
C GLU A 9 -2.64 -20.71 7.76
N GLU A 10 -2.77 -22.04 7.79
CA GLU A 10 -3.88 -22.78 7.18
C GLU A 10 -5.24 -22.52 7.86
N PHE A 11 -5.25 -22.22 9.16
CA PHE A 11 -6.48 -22.08 9.96
C PHE A 11 -6.48 -20.85 10.88
N ALA A 12 -5.43 -20.03 10.86
CA ALA A 12 -5.28 -18.83 11.68
C ALA A 12 -4.75 -17.64 10.87
N VAL A 13 -5.47 -16.52 10.93
CA VAL A 13 -5.07 -15.26 10.30
C VAL A 13 -4.82 -14.22 11.39
N PRO A 14 -3.54 -13.91 11.71
CA PRO A 14 -3.20 -12.84 12.62
C PRO A 14 -3.21 -11.47 11.93
N TYR A 15 -3.77 -10.46 12.59
CA TYR A 15 -3.68 -9.06 12.19
C TYR A 15 -3.45 -8.18 13.42
N LEU A 16 -2.23 -7.63 13.55
CA LEU A 16 -1.79 -6.88 14.72
C LEU A 16 -2.05 -7.67 16.02
N ASP A 17 -3.05 -7.25 16.78
CA ASP A 17 -3.43 -7.80 18.09
C ASP A 17 -4.57 -8.82 18.01
N ASP A 18 -5.27 -8.89 16.87
CA ASP A 18 -6.42 -9.78 16.66
C ASP A 18 -6.01 -11.03 15.87
N VAL A 19 -6.54 -12.19 16.24
CA VAL A 19 -6.35 -13.45 15.50
C VAL A 19 -7.72 -14.01 15.14
N ALA A 20 -7.97 -14.20 13.84
CA ALA A 20 -9.13 -14.93 13.36
C ALA A 20 -8.76 -16.41 13.19
N ILE A 21 -9.56 -17.31 13.76
CA ILE A 21 -9.35 -18.75 13.70
C ILE A 21 -10.58 -19.35 13.00
N PHE A 22 -10.37 -20.15 11.97
CA PHE A 22 -11.46 -20.73 11.17
C PHE A 22 -11.20 -22.21 10.92
N SER A 23 -12.28 -22.98 10.76
CA SER A 23 -12.21 -24.44 10.62
C SER A 23 -13.47 -24.94 9.93
N ASN A 24 -13.38 -26.10 9.29
CA ASN A 24 -14.51 -26.67 8.54
C ASN A 24 -15.44 -27.52 9.42
N THR A 25 -14.91 -28.10 10.52
CA THR A 25 -15.66 -28.92 11.47
C THR A 25 -15.48 -28.39 12.90
N TRP A 26 -16.40 -28.76 13.80
CA TRP A 26 -16.30 -28.37 15.20
C TRP A 26 -15.10 -29.06 15.88
N GLU A 27 -14.90 -30.35 15.57
CA GLU A 27 -13.82 -31.17 16.10
C GLU A 27 -12.45 -30.58 15.75
N ASP A 28 -12.26 -30.13 14.50
CA ASP A 28 -11.03 -29.46 14.09
C ASP A 28 -10.91 -28.07 14.72
N HIS A 29 -12.03 -27.35 14.90
CA HIS A 29 -12.01 -26.03 15.53
C HIS A 29 -11.50 -26.07 16.96
N VAL A 30 -11.89 -27.08 17.74
CA VAL A 30 -11.39 -27.28 19.11
C VAL A 30 -9.89 -27.56 19.09
N LYS A 31 -9.41 -28.45 18.22
CA LYS A 31 -7.96 -28.74 18.08
C LYS A 31 -7.15 -27.51 17.70
N HIS A 32 -7.63 -26.73 16.73
CA HIS A 32 -6.97 -25.50 16.31
C HIS A 32 -6.91 -24.44 17.42
N LEU A 33 -7.98 -24.30 18.21
CA LEU A 33 -8.01 -23.42 19.38
C LEU A 33 -6.98 -23.87 20.43
N GLU A 34 -6.93 -25.16 20.73
CA GLU A 34 -5.96 -25.72 21.68
C GLU A 34 -4.52 -25.44 21.24
N GLU A 35 -4.19 -25.71 19.97
CA GLU A 35 -2.85 -25.46 19.45
C GLU A 35 -2.46 -23.98 19.58
N ILE A 36 -3.36 -23.06 19.22
CA ILE A 36 -3.12 -21.63 19.29
C ILE A 36 -2.98 -21.16 20.73
N PHE A 37 -3.81 -21.66 21.66
CA PHE A 37 -3.69 -21.32 23.07
C PHE A 37 -2.38 -21.81 23.69
N VAL A 38 -1.91 -23.01 23.30
CA VAL A 38 -0.59 -23.51 23.71
C VAL A 38 0.51 -22.59 23.21
N LYS A 39 0.50 -22.19 21.93
CA LYS A 39 1.49 -21.26 21.36
C LYS A 39 1.45 -19.89 22.04
N MET A 40 0.26 -19.32 22.28
CA MET A 40 0.10 -18.05 22.99
C MET A 40 0.62 -18.13 24.43
N LYS A 41 0.34 -19.23 25.14
CA LYS A 41 0.84 -19.47 26.50
C LYS A 41 2.36 -19.55 26.55
N THR A 42 2.98 -20.28 25.62
CA THR A 42 4.46 -20.38 25.50
C THR A 42 5.09 -19.01 25.22
N ALA A 43 4.44 -18.18 24.40
CA ALA A 43 4.87 -16.83 24.10
C ALA A 43 4.54 -15.79 25.20
N LYS A 44 3.94 -16.22 26.33
CA LYS A 44 3.49 -15.35 27.44
C LYS A 44 2.52 -14.24 26.99
N LEU A 45 1.67 -14.54 26.00
CA LEU A 45 0.60 -13.65 25.56
C LEU A 45 -0.69 -13.94 26.33
N HIS A 46 -1.37 -12.88 26.75
CA HIS A 46 -2.62 -12.97 27.49
C HIS A 46 -3.79 -12.54 26.62
N LEU A 47 -4.81 -13.38 26.54
CA LEU A 47 -6.08 -13.05 25.90
C LEU A 47 -6.95 -12.24 26.88
N LYS A 48 -7.67 -11.24 26.35
CA LYS A 48 -8.69 -10.51 27.13
C LYS A 48 -10.07 -11.13 26.87
N PRO A 49 -10.63 -11.93 27.79
CA PRO A 49 -11.85 -12.72 27.51
C PRO A 49 -13.04 -11.87 27.08
N SER A 50 -13.17 -10.65 27.63
CA SER A 50 -14.25 -9.72 27.28
C SER A 50 -14.20 -9.16 25.86
N LYS A 51 -13.08 -9.33 25.13
CA LYS A 51 -12.96 -8.97 23.71
C LYS A 51 -12.94 -10.19 22.79
N CYS A 52 -12.86 -11.40 23.34
CA CYS A 52 -12.80 -12.63 22.55
C CYS A 52 -14.19 -13.06 22.12
N GLN A 53 -14.31 -13.49 20.86
CA GLN A 53 -15.52 -14.10 20.31
C GLN A 53 -15.17 -15.53 19.90
N PHE A 54 -15.73 -16.52 20.59
CA PHE A 54 -15.45 -17.94 20.33
C PHE A 54 -16.66 -18.59 19.66
N ALA A 55 -16.38 -19.56 18.77
CA ALA A 55 -17.38 -20.47 18.20
C ALA A 55 -18.62 -19.76 17.63
N ARG A 56 -18.44 -18.65 16.90
CA ARG A 56 -19.52 -17.93 16.24
C ARG A 56 -19.59 -18.33 14.78
N GLU A 57 -20.80 -18.56 14.27
CA GLU A 57 -21.02 -18.77 12.84
C GLU A 57 -20.60 -17.57 12.01
N HIS A 58 -20.73 -16.37 12.57
CA HIS A 58 -20.35 -15.10 11.96
C HIS A 58 -19.55 -14.24 12.96
N VAL A 59 -18.40 -13.73 12.53
CA VAL A 59 -17.50 -12.90 13.35
C VAL A 59 -17.22 -11.59 12.63
N LYS A 60 -17.19 -10.49 13.38
CA LYS A 60 -16.72 -9.20 12.87
C LYS A 60 -15.20 -9.16 12.91
N TYR A 61 -14.55 -9.16 11.75
CA TYR A 61 -13.10 -9.12 11.62
C TYR A 61 -12.67 -8.06 10.58
N LEU A 62 -11.78 -7.14 10.97
CA LEU A 62 -11.26 -6.06 10.12
C LEU A 62 -12.33 -5.25 9.37
N GLY A 63 -13.45 -4.97 10.05
CA GLY A 63 -14.57 -4.22 9.49
C GLY A 63 -15.41 -4.99 8.46
N HIS A 64 -15.28 -6.31 8.42
CA HIS A 64 -16.12 -7.24 7.66
C HIS A 64 -16.82 -8.21 8.62
N ILE A 65 -17.94 -8.77 8.21
CA ILE A 65 -18.58 -9.92 8.84
C ILE A 65 -18.15 -11.14 8.02
N VAL A 66 -17.47 -12.09 8.66
CA VAL A 66 -16.92 -13.29 8.04
C VAL A 66 -17.60 -14.50 8.68
N GLY A 67 -18.11 -15.42 7.87
CA GLY A 67 -18.83 -16.61 8.35
C GLY A 67 -19.42 -17.41 7.22
N GLN A 68 -19.57 -18.74 7.39
CA GLN A 68 -20.22 -19.65 6.43
C GLN A 68 -19.79 -19.46 4.96
N SER A 69 -18.48 -19.41 4.70
CA SER A 69 -17.93 -19.19 3.34
C SER A 69 -18.38 -17.87 2.68
N GLN A 70 -18.86 -16.90 3.46
CA GLN A 70 -19.27 -15.58 3.01
C GLN A 70 -18.48 -14.51 3.73
N ARG A 71 -18.17 -13.44 3.00
CA ARG A 71 -17.56 -12.23 3.54
C ARG A 71 -18.41 -11.02 3.15
N LYS A 72 -19.00 -10.39 4.16
CA LYS A 72 -19.83 -9.19 4.03
C LYS A 72 -19.09 -7.97 4.59
N PRO A 73 -19.21 -6.77 4.01
CA PRO A 73 -18.82 -5.54 4.68
C PRO A 73 -19.56 -5.38 6.01
N GLY A 74 -18.92 -4.81 7.03
CA GLY A 74 -19.59 -4.46 8.28
C GLY A 74 -20.64 -3.35 8.06
N GLU A 75 -21.86 -3.58 8.58
CA GLU A 75 -23.04 -2.71 8.40
C GLU A 75 -22.76 -1.22 8.69
N LEU A 76 -21.99 -0.91 9.73
CA LEU A 76 -21.66 0.46 10.14
C LEU A 76 -20.97 1.29 9.05
N LYS A 77 -20.17 0.65 8.19
CA LYS A 77 -19.45 1.35 7.12
C LYS A 77 -20.26 1.40 5.81
N ILE A 78 -21.16 0.43 5.57
CA ILE A 78 -22.16 0.52 4.48
C ILE A 78 -23.10 1.69 4.78
N GLN A 79 -23.56 1.80 6.02
CA GLN A 79 -24.46 2.87 6.45
C GLN A 79 -23.80 4.25 6.27
N ALA A 80 -22.51 4.38 6.61
CA ALA A 80 -21.74 5.61 6.36
C ALA A 80 -21.63 5.98 4.87
N VAL A 81 -21.69 5.01 3.95
CA VAL A 81 -21.75 5.29 2.50
C VAL A 81 -23.17 5.66 2.07
N LYS A 82 -24.19 4.96 2.57
CA LYS A 82 -25.61 5.24 2.27
C LYS A 82 -26.01 6.65 2.71
N GLU A 83 -25.58 7.05 3.90
CA GLU A 83 -25.88 8.35 4.51
C GLU A 83 -24.88 9.44 4.12
N PHE A 84 -23.91 9.13 3.24
CA PHE A 84 -22.90 10.10 2.86
C PHE A 84 -23.56 11.29 2.14
N PRO A 85 -23.37 12.54 2.61
CA PRO A 85 -24.00 13.71 2.00
C PRO A 85 -23.37 14.02 0.64
N ARG A 86 -24.17 14.61 -0.26
CA ARG A 86 -23.71 15.02 -1.60
C ARG A 86 -22.43 15.86 -1.51
N PRO A 87 -21.29 15.40 -2.07
CA PRO A 87 -20.02 16.11 -1.97
C PRO A 87 -20.05 17.48 -2.65
N GLN A 88 -19.71 18.53 -1.92
CA GLN A 88 -19.68 19.92 -2.41
C GLN A 88 -18.27 20.40 -2.79
N ASN A 89 -17.23 19.67 -2.38
CA ASN A 89 -15.84 20.07 -2.61
C ASN A 89 -14.93 18.85 -2.89
N LYS A 90 -13.75 19.12 -3.48
CA LYS A 90 -12.77 18.08 -3.82
C LYS A 90 -12.32 17.24 -2.62
N THR A 91 -12.34 17.79 -1.41
CA THR A 91 -11.99 17.07 -0.18
C THR A 91 -13.06 16.03 0.17
N GLN A 92 -14.34 16.39 0.09
CA GLN A 92 -15.47 15.49 0.30
C GLN A 92 -15.53 14.42 -0.79
N ILE A 93 -15.24 14.77 -2.05
CA ILE A 93 -15.13 13.78 -3.15
C ILE A 93 -14.01 12.77 -2.86
N ARG A 94 -12.83 13.22 -2.42
CA ARG A 94 -11.74 12.31 -2.02
C ARG A 94 -12.13 11.42 -0.84
N SER A 95 -12.83 11.98 0.15
CA SER A 95 -13.31 11.23 1.32
C SER A 95 -14.28 10.12 0.90
N PHE A 96 -15.28 10.47 0.07
CA PHE A 96 -16.24 9.51 -0.47
C PHE A 96 -15.56 8.42 -1.31
N LEU A 97 -14.70 8.81 -2.27
CA LEU A 97 -13.96 7.85 -3.10
C LEU A 97 -13.01 6.96 -2.30
N GLY A 98 -12.45 7.46 -1.20
CA GLY A 98 -11.66 6.65 -0.27
C GLY A 98 -12.50 5.60 0.45
N LEU A 99 -13.68 6.00 0.94
CA LEU A 99 -14.62 5.11 1.62
C LEU A 99 -15.21 4.06 0.66
N ALA A 100 -15.72 4.48 -0.50
CA ALA A 100 -16.24 3.59 -1.53
C ALA A 100 -15.13 2.72 -2.13
N GLY A 101 -13.93 3.28 -2.30
CA GLY A 101 -12.74 2.57 -2.80
C GLY A 101 -12.26 1.45 -1.88
N TYR A 102 -12.47 1.55 -0.56
CA TYR A 102 -12.23 0.44 0.37
C TYR A 102 -13.07 -0.80 -0.01
N TYR A 103 -14.29 -0.56 -0.49
CA TYR A 103 -15.25 -1.58 -0.91
C TYR A 103 -15.27 -1.83 -2.42
N ARG A 104 -14.30 -1.32 -3.18
CA ARG A 104 -14.22 -1.51 -4.65
C ARG A 104 -14.32 -2.98 -5.09
N ARG A 105 -13.91 -3.92 -4.22
CA ARG A 105 -13.98 -5.37 -4.46
C ARG A 105 -15.40 -5.93 -4.48
N TYR A 106 -16.40 -5.19 -4.00
CA TYR A 106 -17.80 -5.57 -3.99
C TYR A 106 -18.60 -4.91 -5.12
N ILE A 107 -17.99 -3.97 -5.85
CA ILE A 107 -18.66 -3.18 -6.88
C ILE A 107 -18.05 -3.54 -8.24
N PRO A 108 -18.75 -4.32 -9.08
CA PRO A 108 -18.37 -4.50 -10.47
C PRO A 108 -18.22 -3.14 -11.16
N ASP A 109 -17.17 -3.00 -11.96
CA ASP A 109 -16.89 -1.80 -12.73
C ASP A 109 -16.72 -0.50 -11.93
N PHE A 110 -16.35 -0.61 -10.65
CA PHE A 110 -16.13 0.53 -9.76
C PHE A 110 -15.36 1.67 -10.42
N SER A 111 -14.29 1.38 -11.16
CA SER A 111 -13.46 2.42 -11.78
C SER A 111 -14.14 3.17 -12.92
N VAL A 112 -15.09 2.55 -13.64
CA VAL A 112 -15.88 3.23 -14.68
C VAL A 112 -16.94 4.09 -14.03
N ILE A 113 -17.66 3.54 -13.05
CA ILE A 113 -18.69 4.28 -12.31
C ILE A 113 -18.05 5.47 -11.57
N ALA A 114 -16.88 5.28 -10.96
CA ALA A 114 -16.16 6.34 -10.26
C ALA A 114 -15.40 7.30 -11.18
N ALA A 115 -15.27 7.02 -12.49
CA ALA A 115 -14.45 7.84 -13.39
C ALA A 115 -14.87 9.33 -13.42
N PRO A 116 -16.17 9.68 -13.53
CA PRO A 116 -16.61 11.08 -13.49
C PRO A 116 -16.19 11.79 -12.19
N LEU A 117 -16.33 11.11 -11.05
CA LEU A 117 -15.93 11.63 -9.74
C LEU A 117 -14.40 11.77 -9.60
N THR A 118 -13.65 10.86 -10.21
CA THR A 118 -12.18 10.89 -10.18
C THR A 118 -11.63 12.00 -11.09
N ASP A 119 -12.33 12.31 -12.18
CA ASP A 119 -11.98 13.39 -13.10
C ASP A 119 -12.15 14.77 -12.45
N LEU A 120 -13.15 14.95 -11.58
CA LEU A 120 -13.32 16.17 -10.77
C LEU A 120 -12.13 16.44 -9.82
N LEU A 121 -11.30 15.43 -9.53
CA LEU A 121 -10.10 15.57 -8.71
C LEU A 121 -8.85 15.95 -9.49
N LYS A 122 -8.89 15.96 -10.84
CA LYS A 122 -7.78 16.38 -11.68
C LYS A 122 -7.62 17.92 -11.61
N GLY A 123 -6.37 18.38 -11.72
CA GLY A 123 -6.00 19.81 -11.61
C GLY A 123 -5.41 20.21 -10.24
N LYS A 124 -4.48 21.17 -10.25
CA LYS A 124 -3.70 21.59 -9.06
C LYS A 124 -4.46 22.48 -8.09
N ASP A 125 -5.58 23.07 -8.50
CA ASP A 125 -6.33 24.01 -7.66
C ASP A 125 -7.27 23.31 -6.69
N VAL A 126 -7.06 23.60 -5.41
CA VAL A 126 -7.86 23.12 -4.27
C VAL A 126 -9.19 23.89 -4.16
N LYS A 127 -9.29 25.07 -4.78
CA LYS A 127 -10.42 26.01 -4.70
C LYS A 127 -11.27 26.14 -5.97
N SER A 128 -10.91 25.47 -7.06
CA SER A 128 -11.73 25.50 -8.28
C SER A 128 -13.12 24.92 -7.97
N SER A 129 -14.18 25.65 -8.29
CA SER A 129 -15.56 25.19 -8.18
C SER A 129 -15.68 23.79 -8.78
N VAL A 130 -16.22 22.85 -8.01
CA VAL A 130 -16.50 21.51 -8.51
C VAL A 130 -17.65 21.65 -9.50
N ASN A 131 -17.37 21.50 -10.79
CA ASN A 131 -18.43 21.48 -11.80
C ASN A 131 -19.15 20.13 -11.73
N TRP A 132 -20.14 20.03 -10.85
CA TRP A 132 -20.88 18.81 -10.63
C TRP A 132 -21.91 18.59 -11.75
N THR A 133 -21.62 17.65 -12.64
CA THR A 133 -22.49 17.29 -13.77
C THR A 133 -23.54 16.25 -13.37
N SER A 134 -24.57 16.05 -14.20
CA SER A 134 -25.54 14.95 -14.03
C SER A 134 -24.86 13.59 -13.98
N THR A 135 -23.86 13.37 -14.83
CA THR A 135 -23.04 12.14 -14.83
C THR A 135 -22.31 11.87 -13.51
N CYS A 136 -21.98 12.92 -12.75
CA CYS A 136 -21.38 12.78 -11.42
C CYS A 136 -22.42 12.40 -10.36
N GLU A 137 -23.64 12.91 -10.49
CA GLU A 137 -24.77 12.53 -9.63
C GLU A 137 -25.15 11.05 -9.85
N ASP A 138 -25.28 10.64 -11.12
CA ASP A 138 -25.59 9.26 -11.49
C ASP A 138 -24.52 8.30 -10.97
N ALA A 139 -23.23 8.66 -11.14
CA ALA A 139 -22.10 7.90 -10.59
C ALA A 139 -22.15 7.79 -9.06
N PHE A 140 -22.50 8.87 -8.36
CA PHE A 140 -22.56 8.91 -6.91
C PHE A 140 -23.67 8.02 -6.36
N GLU A 141 -24.87 8.13 -6.91
CA GLU A 141 -26.01 7.31 -6.47
C GLU A 141 -25.86 5.84 -6.89
N GLU A 142 -25.29 5.56 -8.07
CA GLU A 142 -25.03 4.18 -8.49
C GLU A 142 -24.03 3.48 -7.56
N LEU A 143 -22.97 4.18 -7.11
CA LEU A 143 -22.03 3.62 -6.13
C LEU A 143 -22.69 3.33 -4.78
N LYS A 144 -23.59 4.21 -4.32
CA LYS A 144 -24.37 4.00 -3.08
C LYS A 144 -25.32 2.80 -3.23
N LYS A 145 -26.01 2.69 -4.37
CA LYS A 145 -26.92 1.60 -4.67
C LYS A 145 -26.21 0.24 -4.72
N ARG A 146 -25.11 0.11 -5.47
CA ARG A 146 -24.36 -1.16 -5.61
C ARG A 146 -23.81 -1.66 -4.27
N LEU A 147 -23.34 -0.75 -3.42
CA LEU A 147 -22.88 -1.08 -2.07
C LEU A 147 -24.02 -1.49 -1.13
N SER A 148 -25.25 -1.10 -1.45
CA SER A 148 -26.45 -1.42 -0.70
C SER A 148 -27.06 -2.75 -1.10
N GLU A 149 -26.97 -3.13 -2.39
CA GLU A 149 -27.66 -4.28 -2.97
C GLU A 149 -26.81 -5.56 -3.03
N ARG A 150 -25.48 -5.48 -3.15
CA ARG A 150 -24.63 -6.66 -3.42
C ARG A 150 -23.41 -6.79 -2.48
N PRO A 151 -23.60 -7.12 -1.18
CA PRO A 151 -22.49 -7.11 -0.23
C PRO A 151 -21.83 -8.48 -0.01
N VAL A 152 -22.07 -9.52 -0.81
CA VAL A 152 -21.52 -10.87 -0.54
C VAL A 152 -20.43 -11.23 -1.54
N LEU A 153 -19.19 -11.32 -1.06
CA LEU A 153 -18.15 -12.09 -1.74
C LEU A 153 -18.10 -13.46 -1.09
N TYR A 154 -17.97 -14.49 -1.91
CA TYR A 154 -17.81 -15.86 -1.45
C TYR A 154 -16.34 -16.16 -1.20
N SER A 155 -16.05 -16.93 -0.16
CA SER A 155 -14.72 -17.51 0.05
C SER A 155 -14.43 -18.49 -1.09
N PRO A 156 -13.21 -18.51 -1.63
CA PRO A 156 -12.83 -19.47 -2.66
C PRO A 156 -12.92 -20.90 -2.11
N ASP A 157 -13.56 -21.78 -2.86
CA ASP A 157 -13.51 -23.21 -2.62
C ASP A 157 -12.39 -23.82 -3.47
N PHE A 158 -11.25 -24.14 -2.87
CA PHE A 158 -10.11 -24.68 -3.62
C PHE A 158 -10.36 -26.07 -4.22
N THR A 159 -11.47 -26.74 -3.88
CA THR A 159 -11.88 -28.01 -4.48
C THR A 159 -12.69 -27.82 -5.78
N ALA A 160 -13.23 -26.63 -6.01
CA ALA A 160 -14.02 -26.29 -7.18
C ALA A 160 -13.18 -25.61 -8.28
N SER A 161 -13.60 -25.76 -9.54
CA SER A 161 -12.93 -25.13 -10.68
C SER A 161 -13.12 -23.62 -10.68
N PHE A 162 -12.01 -22.88 -10.78
CA PHE A 162 -12.05 -21.42 -10.92
C PHE A 162 -12.35 -21.01 -12.36
N ILE A 163 -13.24 -20.02 -12.50
CA ILE A 163 -13.53 -19.35 -13.76
C ILE A 163 -12.84 -17.99 -13.74
N ILE A 164 -12.09 -17.71 -14.80
CA ILE A 164 -11.47 -16.39 -15.01
C ILE A 164 -12.13 -15.77 -16.23
N GLN A 165 -12.82 -14.66 -16.01
CA GLN A 165 -13.35 -13.82 -17.08
C GLN A 165 -12.52 -12.55 -17.15
N SER A 166 -11.96 -12.26 -18.32
CA SER A 166 -11.18 -11.05 -18.55
C SER A 166 -11.75 -10.24 -19.69
N ASP A 167 -11.86 -8.93 -19.49
CA ASP A 167 -12.22 -7.97 -20.53
C ASP A 167 -11.21 -6.81 -20.52
N ALA A 168 -10.90 -6.29 -21.70
CA ALA A 168 -9.89 -5.25 -21.88
C ALA A 168 -10.44 -4.12 -22.74
N SER A 169 -10.22 -2.88 -22.28
CA SER A 169 -10.57 -1.66 -23.00
C SER A 169 -9.39 -0.71 -23.05
N ASN A 170 -9.48 0.33 -23.88
CA ASN A 170 -8.49 1.41 -23.94
C ASN A 170 -8.28 2.15 -22.59
N PHE A 171 -9.16 1.92 -21.61
CA PHE A 171 -9.10 2.56 -20.29
C PHE A 171 -8.58 1.63 -19.16
N GLY A 172 -8.52 0.32 -19.41
CA GLY A 172 -8.02 -0.66 -18.44
C GLY A 172 -8.46 -2.10 -18.70
N ILE A 173 -7.90 -3.01 -17.90
CA ILE A 173 -8.22 -4.45 -17.92
C ILE A 173 -9.04 -4.78 -16.67
N GLY A 174 -10.18 -5.43 -16.88
CA GLY A 174 -11.00 -6.06 -15.85
C GLY A 174 -10.82 -7.57 -15.88
N VAL A 175 -10.68 -8.18 -14.72
CA VAL A 175 -10.64 -9.61 -14.50
C VAL A 175 -11.60 -9.93 -13.36
N VAL A 176 -12.47 -10.91 -13.55
CA VAL A 176 -13.32 -11.45 -12.49
C VAL A 176 -12.92 -12.89 -12.29
N LEU A 177 -12.56 -13.22 -11.05
CA LEU A 177 -12.42 -14.60 -10.59
C LEU A 177 -13.76 -15.02 -9.98
N SER A 178 -14.34 -16.09 -10.50
CA SER A 178 -15.63 -16.65 -10.11
C SER A 178 -15.56 -18.17 -9.94
N GLN A 179 -16.56 -18.74 -9.28
CA GLN A 179 -16.78 -20.19 -9.19
C GLN A 179 -18.25 -20.50 -9.46
N ILE A 180 -18.55 -21.75 -9.79
CA ILE A 180 -19.93 -22.23 -9.88
C ILE A 180 -20.27 -22.86 -8.53
N ASN A 181 -21.38 -22.42 -7.93
CA ASN A 181 -21.86 -23.00 -6.68
C ASN A 181 -22.59 -24.34 -6.91
N GLN A 182 -23.07 -24.96 -5.83
CA GLN A 182 -23.85 -26.19 -5.90
C GLN A 182 -25.18 -26.03 -6.66
N ASP A 183 -25.70 -24.81 -6.77
CA ASP A 183 -26.93 -24.46 -7.50
C ASP A 183 -26.70 -24.17 -8.99
N SER A 184 -25.50 -24.46 -9.52
CA SER A 184 -25.10 -24.17 -10.91
C SER A 184 -25.09 -22.68 -11.30
N GLU A 185 -25.06 -21.77 -10.31
CA GLU A 185 -24.93 -20.34 -10.53
C GLU A 185 -23.46 -19.90 -10.42
N GLU A 186 -23.01 -19.07 -11.37
CA GLU A 186 -21.70 -18.43 -11.30
C GLU A 186 -21.71 -17.30 -10.26
N HIS A 187 -20.85 -17.41 -9.25
CA HIS A 187 -20.70 -16.41 -8.22
C HIS A 187 -19.28 -15.81 -8.20
N PRO A 188 -19.14 -14.47 -8.09
CA PRO A 188 -17.85 -13.82 -8.07
C PRO A 188 -17.14 -14.00 -6.72
N ILE A 189 -15.87 -14.42 -6.78
CA ILE A 189 -14.97 -14.51 -5.63
C ILE A 189 -14.18 -13.21 -5.49
N MET A 190 -13.65 -12.71 -6.60
CA MET A 190 -12.83 -11.52 -6.60
C MET A 190 -12.85 -10.80 -7.96
N PRO A 191 -13.47 -9.61 -8.04
CA PRO A 191 -13.24 -8.71 -9.15
C PRO A 191 -11.91 -7.95 -8.96
N LEU A 192 -11.03 -8.07 -9.94
CA LEU A 192 -9.76 -7.38 -10.08
C LEU A 192 -9.84 -6.46 -11.30
N ARG A 193 -9.79 -5.15 -11.11
CA ARG A 193 -9.58 -4.21 -12.22
C ARG A 193 -8.30 -3.41 -11.98
N LEU A 194 -7.48 -3.28 -13.00
CA LEU A 194 -6.32 -2.37 -13.03
C LEU A 194 -6.74 -1.08 -13.76
N PRO A 195 -7.25 -0.05 -13.07
CA PRO A 195 -7.58 1.20 -13.73
C PRO A 195 -6.30 1.94 -14.13
N PHE A 196 -6.30 2.52 -15.34
CA PHE A 196 -5.25 3.39 -15.89
C PHE A 196 -3.94 2.71 -16.32
N GLY A 197 -3.99 1.48 -16.82
CA GLY A 197 -2.77 0.78 -17.27
C GLY A 197 -1.69 0.72 -16.18
N LEU A 198 -0.42 0.72 -16.58
CA LEU A 198 0.79 0.49 -15.78
C LEU A 198 1.03 1.42 -14.55
N LYS A 199 0.05 2.15 -14.00
CA LYS A 199 0.27 3.00 -12.81
C LYS A 199 0.52 2.21 -11.52
N ASN A 200 -0.11 1.05 -11.35
CA ASN A 200 0.18 0.13 -10.24
C ASN A 200 1.22 -0.94 -10.63
N ALA A 201 1.54 -1.06 -11.93
CA ALA A 201 2.50 -2.04 -12.41
C ALA A 201 3.88 -1.94 -11.76
N PRO A 202 4.43 -0.76 -11.41
CA PRO A 202 5.68 -0.69 -10.64
C PRO A 202 5.58 -1.38 -9.27
N TYR A 203 4.42 -1.30 -8.61
CA TYR A 203 4.20 -1.95 -7.32
C TYR A 203 4.05 -3.47 -7.49
N ASP A 204 3.25 -3.91 -8.46
CA ASP A 204 3.04 -5.33 -8.73
C ASP A 204 4.32 -5.98 -9.29
N PHE A 205 5.08 -5.29 -10.14
CA PHE A 205 6.38 -5.71 -10.64
C PHE A 205 7.41 -5.77 -9.50
N SER A 206 7.41 -4.78 -8.59
CA SER A 206 8.28 -4.84 -7.40
C SER A 206 7.95 -6.04 -6.51
N ARG A 207 6.69 -6.45 -6.37
CA ARG A 207 6.31 -7.68 -5.64
C ARG A 207 6.76 -8.93 -6.40
N LEU A 208 6.64 -8.94 -7.72
CA LEU A 208 7.18 -10.02 -8.56
C LEU A 208 8.69 -10.16 -8.37
N MET A 209 9.45 -9.06 -8.40
CA MET A 209 10.90 -9.07 -8.19
C MET A 209 11.27 -9.55 -6.78
N ALA A 210 10.51 -9.16 -5.75
CA ALA A 210 10.71 -9.67 -4.39
C ALA A 210 10.43 -11.17 -4.29
N SER A 211 9.41 -11.69 -4.97
CA SER A 211 9.12 -13.13 -5.00
C SER A 211 10.15 -13.91 -5.83
N PHE A 212 10.67 -13.31 -6.89
CA PHE A 212 11.71 -13.87 -7.76
C PHE A 212 13.04 -14.02 -7.03
N LEU A 213 13.39 -13.08 -6.15
CA LEU A 213 14.62 -13.08 -5.34
C LEU A 213 14.48 -13.78 -3.99
N ARG A 214 13.34 -14.44 -3.74
CA ARG A 214 13.19 -15.27 -2.55
C ARG A 214 14.33 -16.29 -2.50
N ASP A 215 14.91 -16.46 -1.32
CA ASP A 215 16.08 -17.30 -1.04
C ASP A 215 17.44 -16.77 -1.54
N CYS A 216 17.48 -15.58 -2.17
CA CYS A 216 18.74 -14.90 -2.57
C CYS A 216 18.97 -13.58 -1.82
N GLU A 217 18.24 -13.32 -0.73
CA GLU A 217 18.21 -12.03 -0.03
C GLU A 217 19.57 -11.64 0.58
N GLU A 218 20.44 -12.62 0.82
CA GLU A 218 21.77 -12.42 1.39
C GLU A 218 22.75 -11.74 0.41
N PHE A 219 22.54 -11.91 -0.91
CA PHE A 219 23.45 -11.43 -1.95
C PHE A 219 22.76 -10.71 -3.11
N ALA A 220 21.43 -10.64 -3.13
CA ALA A 220 20.64 -9.96 -4.16
C ALA A 220 19.51 -9.13 -3.55
N VAL A 221 19.40 -7.87 -3.98
CA VAL A 221 18.36 -6.94 -3.51
C VAL A 221 17.58 -6.39 -4.71
N PRO A 222 16.24 -6.50 -4.72
CA PRO A 222 15.42 -5.89 -5.76
C PRO A 222 15.17 -4.42 -5.45
N TYR A 223 15.10 -3.61 -6.50
CA TYR A 223 14.47 -2.29 -6.44
C TYR A 223 13.75 -1.97 -7.74
N LEU A 224 12.42 -1.95 -7.66
CA LEU A 224 11.54 -1.77 -8.82
C LEU A 224 11.96 -2.72 -9.95
N ASP A 225 12.59 -2.18 -10.99
CA ASP A 225 12.96 -2.90 -12.21
C ASP A 225 14.43 -3.38 -12.21
N ASP A 226 15.22 -2.97 -11.21
CA ASP A 226 16.64 -3.28 -11.11
C ASP A 226 16.92 -4.32 -10.01
N VAL A 227 17.92 -5.16 -10.22
CA VAL A 227 18.43 -6.11 -9.22
C VAL A 227 19.90 -5.82 -8.97
N ALA A 228 20.23 -5.51 -7.71
CA ALA A 228 21.62 -5.35 -7.28
C ALA A 228 22.12 -6.68 -6.70
N ILE A 229 23.18 -7.23 -7.28
CA ILE A 229 23.84 -8.46 -6.84
C ILE A 229 25.20 -8.07 -6.27
N PHE A 230 25.51 -8.50 -5.05
CA PHE A 230 26.76 -8.17 -4.38
C PHE A 230 27.36 -9.41 -3.73
N SER A 231 28.68 -9.44 -3.62
CA SER A 231 29.43 -10.61 -3.12
C SER A 231 30.77 -10.13 -2.58
N ASN A 232 31.37 -10.90 -1.67
CA ASN A 232 32.64 -10.54 -1.04
C ASN A 232 33.86 -11.04 -1.83
N THR A 233 33.70 -12.12 -2.60
CA THR A 233 34.74 -12.73 -3.44
C THR A 233 34.27 -12.82 -4.88
N TRP A 234 35.22 -12.94 -5.82
CA TRP A 234 34.89 -13.10 -7.23
C TRP A 234 34.26 -14.46 -7.52
N GLU A 235 34.77 -15.51 -6.86
CA GLU A 235 34.29 -16.88 -6.99
C GLU A 235 32.82 -17.01 -6.55
N ASP A 236 32.45 -16.37 -5.44
CA ASP A 236 31.06 -16.34 -5.00
C ASP A 236 30.20 -15.46 -5.90
N HIS A 237 30.74 -14.36 -6.44
CA HIS A 237 30.01 -13.50 -7.35
C HIS A 237 29.55 -14.21 -8.62
N VAL A 238 30.42 -15.06 -9.19
CA VAL A 238 30.07 -15.88 -10.36
C VAL A 238 28.95 -16.87 -10.02
N LYS A 239 29.02 -17.56 -8.88
CA LYS A 239 27.97 -18.49 -8.42
C LYS A 239 26.63 -17.78 -8.22
N HIS A 240 26.63 -16.62 -7.57
CA HIS A 240 25.43 -15.82 -7.35
C HIS A 240 24.80 -15.35 -8.68
N LEU A 241 25.62 -14.95 -9.65
CA LEU A 241 25.13 -14.58 -10.98
C LEU A 241 24.50 -15.76 -11.70
N GLU A 242 25.13 -16.94 -11.66
CA GLU A 242 24.59 -18.16 -12.25
C GLU A 242 23.24 -18.54 -11.65
N GLU A 243 23.12 -18.54 -10.32
CA GLU A 243 21.87 -18.84 -9.63
C GLU A 243 20.75 -17.89 -10.05
N ILE A 244 21.05 -16.59 -10.10
CA ILE A 244 20.11 -15.56 -10.50
C ILE A 244 19.69 -15.72 -11.98
N PHE A 245 20.63 -16.04 -12.89
CA PHE A 245 20.30 -16.29 -14.29
C PHE A 245 19.43 -17.54 -14.48
N VAL A 246 19.67 -18.60 -13.71
CA VAL A 246 18.80 -19.79 -13.70
C VAL A 246 17.39 -19.41 -13.25
N LYS A 247 17.25 -18.67 -12.14
CA LYS A 247 15.95 -18.18 -11.68
C LYS A 247 15.25 -17.31 -12.74
N MET A 248 15.98 -16.42 -13.42
CA MET A 248 15.39 -15.57 -14.46
C MET A 248 14.85 -16.38 -15.63
N LYS A 249 15.58 -17.42 -16.04
CA LYS A 249 15.16 -18.33 -17.10
C LYS A 249 13.87 -19.07 -16.73
N THR A 250 13.76 -19.56 -15.50
CA THR A 250 12.55 -20.22 -14.98
C THR A 250 11.36 -19.27 -14.90
N ALA A 251 11.59 -18.03 -14.47
CA ALA A 251 10.57 -17.00 -14.38
C ALA A 251 10.20 -16.35 -15.74
N LYS A 252 10.84 -16.77 -16.85
CA LYS A 252 10.70 -16.17 -18.20
C LYS A 252 10.96 -14.66 -18.21
N LEU A 253 11.91 -14.20 -17.39
CA LEU A 253 12.35 -12.80 -17.35
C LEU A 253 13.55 -12.61 -18.30
N HIS A 254 13.51 -11.53 -19.07
CA HIS A 254 14.57 -11.21 -20.03
C HIS A 254 15.37 -10.00 -19.57
N LEU A 255 16.70 -10.14 -19.56
CA LEU A 255 17.62 -9.03 -19.32
C LEU A 255 17.79 -8.21 -20.59
N LYS A 256 17.98 -6.90 -20.42
CA LYS A 256 18.44 -6.01 -21.49
C LYS A 256 19.96 -5.80 -21.33
N PRO A 257 20.82 -6.46 -22.13
CA PRO A 257 22.28 -6.44 -21.90
C PRO A 257 22.87 -5.03 -21.90
N SER A 258 22.33 -4.13 -22.73
CA SER A 258 22.78 -2.74 -22.82
C SER A 258 22.54 -1.91 -21.55
N LYS A 259 21.75 -2.41 -20.59
CA LYS A 259 21.48 -1.76 -19.31
C LYS A 259 22.12 -2.49 -18.13
N CYS A 260 22.66 -3.69 -18.33
CA CYS A 260 23.29 -4.47 -17.27
C CYS A 260 24.72 -3.97 -17.02
N GLN A 261 25.10 -3.90 -15.74
CA GLN A 261 26.46 -3.59 -15.32
C GLN A 261 26.97 -4.77 -14.50
N PHE A 262 27.98 -5.46 -15.01
CA PHE A 262 28.58 -6.62 -14.35
C PHE A 262 29.97 -6.28 -13.81
N ALA A 263 30.38 -6.97 -12.74
CA ALA A 263 31.74 -6.94 -12.21
C ALA A 263 32.29 -5.51 -11.96
N ARG A 264 31.47 -4.65 -11.36
CA ARG A 264 31.88 -3.28 -11.01
C ARG A 264 32.18 -3.21 -9.53
N GLU A 265 33.32 -2.65 -9.17
CA GLU A 265 33.66 -2.35 -7.76
C GLU A 265 32.70 -1.34 -7.14
N HIS A 266 32.15 -0.43 -7.97
CA HIS A 266 31.21 0.61 -7.57
C HIS A 266 30.08 0.71 -8.60
N VAL A 267 28.84 0.72 -8.12
CA VAL A 267 27.64 0.82 -8.96
C VAL A 267 26.76 1.98 -8.50
N LYS A 268 26.19 2.70 -9.45
CA LYS A 268 25.17 3.71 -9.15
C LYS A 268 23.84 3.00 -8.84
N TYR A 269 23.42 3.04 -7.59
CA TYR A 269 22.19 2.43 -7.12
C TYR A 269 21.41 3.42 -6.25
N LEU A 270 20.12 3.65 -6.53
CA LEU A 270 19.26 4.59 -5.78
C LEU A 270 19.80 6.02 -5.65
N GLY A 271 20.50 6.52 -6.67
CA GLY A 271 21.13 7.85 -6.63
C GLY A 271 22.33 7.95 -5.69
N HIS A 272 22.86 6.82 -5.24
CA HIS A 272 24.10 6.68 -4.48
C HIS A 272 25.10 5.86 -5.29
N ILE A 273 26.38 6.00 -4.99
CA ILE A 273 27.43 5.11 -5.48
C ILE A 273 27.69 4.10 -4.35
N VAL A 274 27.43 2.82 -4.62
CA VAL A 274 27.55 1.73 -3.65
C VAL A 274 28.68 0.81 -4.11
N GLY A 275 29.60 0.48 -3.21
CA GLY A 275 30.74 -0.39 -3.49
C GLY A 275 31.65 -0.54 -2.27
N GLN A 276 32.30 -1.70 -2.13
CA GLN A 276 33.30 -1.96 -1.06
C GLN A 276 32.80 -1.66 0.38
N GLY A 277 31.53 -1.99 0.68
CA GLY A 277 30.91 -1.70 1.98
C GLY A 277 30.64 -0.22 2.25
N GLN A 278 30.90 0.66 1.27
CA GLN A 278 30.68 2.11 1.37
C GLN A 278 29.51 2.55 0.50
N ARG A 279 28.73 3.51 1.00
CA ARG A 279 27.65 4.16 0.25
C ARG A 279 27.92 5.65 0.17
N LYS A 280 28.28 6.16 -1.01
CA LYS A 280 28.55 7.58 -1.25
C LYS A 280 27.35 8.27 -1.93
N PRO A 281 27.06 9.53 -1.62
CA PRO A 281 26.05 10.30 -2.35
C PRO A 281 26.47 10.53 -3.81
N GLY A 282 25.51 10.48 -4.75
CA GLY A 282 25.79 10.73 -6.17
C GLY A 282 26.14 12.19 -6.47
N GLU A 283 27.14 12.41 -7.34
CA GLU A 283 27.74 13.72 -7.65
C GLU A 283 26.70 14.81 -8.05
N LEU A 284 25.72 14.46 -8.87
CA LEU A 284 24.68 15.38 -9.37
C LEU A 284 23.87 16.07 -8.25
N LYS A 285 23.63 15.39 -7.13
CA LYS A 285 22.83 15.95 -6.04
C LYS A 285 23.69 16.66 -4.97
N ILE A 286 24.98 16.33 -4.88
CA ILE A 286 25.94 17.11 -4.08
C ILE A 286 26.13 18.49 -4.70
N GLN A 287 26.22 18.53 -6.03
CA GLN A 287 26.33 19.78 -6.78
C GLN A 287 25.09 20.67 -6.57
N ALA A 288 23.89 20.09 -6.59
CA ALA A 288 22.65 20.82 -6.27
C ALA A 288 22.61 21.41 -4.85
N VAL A 289 23.28 20.79 -3.87
CA VAL A 289 23.42 21.35 -2.51
C VAL A 289 24.47 22.47 -2.49
N LYS A 290 25.60 22.30 -3.19
CA LYS A 290 26.67 23.30 -3.28
C LYS A 290 26.22 24.58 -4.02
N GLU A 291 25.42 24.42 -5.06
CA GLU A 291 24.91 25.51 -5.90
C GLU A 291 23.57 26.07 -5.40
N PHE A 292 23.06 25.59 -4.25
CA PHE A 292 21.78 26.06 -3.74
C PHE A 292 21.88 27.54 -3.35
N PRO A 293 21.06 28.44 -3.95
CA PRO A 293 21.14 29.87 -3.66
C PRO A 293 20.76 30.14 -2.20
N ARG A 294 21.39 31.14 -1.58
CA ARG A 294 21.15 31.50 -0.17
C ARG A 294 19.64 31.70 0.06
N PRO A 295 18.99 30.88 0.91
CA PRO A 295 17.54 30.97 1.10
C PRO A 295 17.15 32.34 1.65
N GLN A 296 16.19 33.01 0.99
CA GLN A 296 15.69 34.32 1.39
C GLN A 296 14.29 34.25 2.04
N ASN A 297 13.60 33.12 1.94
CA ASN A 297 12.24 32.95 2.46
C ASN A 297 12.01 31.57 3.10
N LYS A 298 10.95 31.46 3.92
CA LYS A 298 10.62 30.24 4.67
C LYS A 298 10.42 29.01 3.77
N THR A 299 9.91 29.19 2.55
CA THR A 299 9.73 28.11 1.57
C THR A 299 11.06 27.58 1.06
N GLN A 300 12.01 28.46 0.73
CA GLN A 300 13.37 28.09 0.32
C GLN A 300 14.14 27.44 1.48
N ILE A 301 13.97 27.90 2.71
CA ILE A 301 14.56 27.27 3.90
C ILE A 301 14.03 25.83 4.06
N ARG A 302 12.71 25.61 3.93
CA ARG A 302 12.12 24.26 3.97
C ARG A 302 12.62 23.37 2.82
N SER A 303 12.74 23.92 1.62
CA SER A 303 13.25 23.19 0.45
C SER A 303 14.72 22.77 0.65
N PHE A 304 15.56 23.68 1.13
CA PHE A 304 16.96 23.39 1.47
C PHE A 304 17.08 22.36 2.58
N LEU A 305 16.31 22.50 3.67
CA LEU A 305 16.29 21.53 4.77
C LEU A 305 15.81 20.14 4.33
N GLY A 306 14.87 20.07 3.38
CA GLY A 306 14.44 18.80 2.78
C GLY A 306 15.54 18.15 1.94
N LEU A 307 16.24 18.94 1.11
CA LEU A 307 17.36 18.48 0.30
C LEU A 307 18.54 18.02 1.17
N ALA A 308 18.91 18.83 2.16
CA ALA A 308 19.98 18.51 3.11
C ALA A 308 19.59 17.34 4.05
N GLY A 309 18.31 17.25 4.43
CA GLY A 309 17.76 16.18 5.25
C GLY A 309 17.85 14.80 4.59
N TYR A 310 17.78 14.73 3.24
CA TYR A 310 18.05 13.50 2.50
C TYR A 310 19.49 12.98 2.73
N TYR A 311 20.43 13.88 2.96
CA TYR A 311 21.85 13.58 3.24
C TYR A 311 22.21 13.62 4.74
N ARG A 312 21.22 13.71 5.63
CA ARG A 312 21.44 13.82 7.09
C ARG A 312 22.40 12.77 7.67
N ARG A 313 22.46 11.58 7.06
CA ARG A 313 23.30 10.45 7.51
C ARG A 313 24.79 10.65 7.18
N TYR A 314 25.12 11.58 6.27
CA TYR A 314 26.48 11.89 5.83
C TYR A 314 27.04 13.17 6.45
N ILE A 315 26.22 13.91 7.20
CA ILE A 315 26.58 15.19 7.80
C ILE A 315 26.71 14.96 9.32
N PRO A 316 27.94 15.03 9.89
CA PRO A 316 28.12 14.98 11.34
C PRO A 316 27.31 16.07 12.02
N ASP A 317 26.64 15.75 13.13
CA ASP A 317 25.85 16.70 13.92
C ASP A 317 24.77 17.47 13.13
N PHE A 318 24.20 16.85 12.09
CA PHE A 318 23.12 17.44 11.29
C PHE A 318 21.94 17.92 12.14
N SER A 319 21.62 17.21 13.22
CA SER A 319 20.57 17.59 14.17
C SER A 319 20.84 18.96 14.81
N ARG A 320 22.06 19.26 15.24
CA ARG A 320 22.45 20.59 15.77
C ARG A 320 22.41 21.67 14.70
N ALA A 321 22.93 21.39 13.51
CA ALA A 321 22.93 22.35 12.40
C ALA A 321 21.52 22.67 11.89
N SER A 322 20.65 21.65 11.80
CA SER A 322 19.24 21.82 11.41
C SER A 322 18.40 22.51 12.49
N ALA A 323 18.74 22.30 13.78
CA ALA A 323 18.06 22.94 14.90
C ALA A 323 18.23 24.47 14.88
N LEU A 324 19.42 24.97 14.52
CA LEU A 324 19.64 26.41 14.29
C LEU A 324 18.77 26.96 13.13
N GLY A 325 18.62 26.18 12.05
CA GLY A 325 17.75 26.54 10.93
C GLY A 325 16.25 26.50 11.27
N LEU A 326 15.83 25.58 12.14
CA LEU A 326 14.46 25.47 12.67
C LEU A 326 14.16 26.57 13.70
N LEU A 327 15.11 26.90 14.57
CA LEU A 327 15.01 28.02 15.51
C LEU A 327 14.85 29.36 14.78
N LEU A 328 15.52 29.56 13.64
CA LEU A 328 15.32 30.73 12.78
C LEU A 328 13.91 30.78 12.16
N LEU A 329 13.28 29.63 11.92
CA LEU A 329 11.88 29.56 11.44
C LEU A 329 10.90 29.93 12.56
N ASP A 330 11.18 29.52 13.80
CA ASP A 330 10.35 29.78 14.98
C ASP A 330 10.48 31.23 15.50
N HIS A 331 11.69 31.81 15.51
CA HIS A 331 11.90 33.20 15.93
C HIS A 331 11.24 34.22 14.99
N GLN A 332 11.08 33.91 13.69
CA GLN A 332 10.27 34.73 12.80
C GLN A 332 8.75 34.60 13.03
N GLN A 333 8.29 33.61 13.79
CA GLN A 333 6.89 33.48 14.18
C GLN A 333 6.58 34.36 15.40
N ALA A 334 7.54 34.53 16.31
CA ALA A 334 7.41 35.41 17.48
C ALA A 334 7.37 36.91 17.12
N PHE A 335 8.14 37.34 16.11
CA PHE A 335 8.16 38.75 15.67
C PHE A 335 6.85 39.20 14.97
N PHE A 336 6.10 38.28 14.35
CA PHE A 336 4.84 38.59 13.67
C PHE A 336 3.61 38.55 14.59
N GLN A 337 3.70 37.94 15.78
CA GLN A 337 2.60 37.95 16.76
C GLN A 337 2.68 39.12 17.76
N THR A 338 3.84 39.75 17.93
CA THR A 338 4.01 40.93 18.80
C THR A 338 3.87 42.28 18.07
N GLY A 339 4.00 42.30 16.74
CA GLY A 339 3.86 43.52 15.92
C GLY A 339 2.42 43.98 15.63
N THR A 340 1.39 43.19 15.96
CA THR A 340 -0.02 43.50 15.66
C THR A 340 -0.84 43.99 16.86
N ARG A 341 -0.20 44.23 18.02
CA ARG A 341 -0.89 44.68 19.25
C ARG A 341 -0.56 46.11 19.71
N LEU A 342 0.22 46.88 18.95
CA LEU A 342 0.62 48.26 19.31
C LEU A 342 0.18 49.36 18.33
N LEU A 343 -0.78 49.08 17.42
CA LEU A 343 -1.29 50.09 16.48
C LEU A 343 -2.83 50.11 16.39
N ASN A 344 -3.54 50.00 17.52
CA ASN A 344 -4.97 50.31 17.59
C ASN A 344 -5.35 50.86 18.98
N HIS A 345 -5.00 52.13 19.22
CA HIS A 345 -5.77 53.01 20.10
C HIS A 345 -5.85 54.38 19.41
N PRO A 346 -7.04 54.83 18.97
CA PRO A 346 -7.25 56.22 18.60
C PRO A 346 -7.42 57.05 19.90
N THR A 347 -6.90 58.28 19.82
CA THR A 347 -7.08 59.45 20.70
C THR A 347 -8.05 59.36 21.86
#